data_AF-A0A842QZS3-F1
#
_entry.id   AF-A0A842QZS3-F1
#
_cell.length_a   1.000
_cell.length_b   1.000
_cell.length_c   1.000
_cell.angle_alpha   90.00
_cell.angle_beta   90.00
_cell.angle_gamma   90.00
#
_symmetry.space_group_name_H-M   'P 1'
#
loop_
_entity.id
_entity.type
_entity.pdbx_description
1 polymer ?
#
loop_
_entity_poly.entity_id
_entity_poly.type
_entity_poly.pdbx_seq_one_letter_code
_entity_poly.pdbx_strand_id
1 'polypeptide(L)'
;MSVMEPGLQRVMGADAKISIPDSGDVLDAIAALDEKYFKKTVKAKRGNTIIQSIMHLAWNAACNAFHDDLGVQARSNNGTWLPIRENPFMEIPTGSRVTLIPDAGC
;
A
#
# COMPACT_ATOMS: atom_id res chain seq x y z
N MET A 1 -3.27 0.00 -21.21
CA MET A 1 -1.95 -0.65 -21.36
C MET A 1 -1.67 -1.32 -20.03
N SER A 2 -1.93 -2.63 -19.92
CA SER A 2 -1.98 -3.34 -18.63
C SER A 2 -0.57 -3.49 -18.04
N VAL A 3 -0.20 -2.54 -17.17
CA VAL A 3 1.04 -2.54 -16.41
C VAL A 3 0.83 -3.34 -15.12
N MET A 4 0.77 -4.65 -15.24
CA MET A 4 0.92 -5.51 -14.07
C MET A 4 1.97 -6.55 -14.41
N GLU A 5 3.22 -6.19 -14.18
CA GLU A 5 4.31 -7.15 -14.18
C GLU A 5 3.99 -8.31 -13.21
N PRO A 6 4.34 -9.56 -13.56
CA PRO A 6 3.99 -10.74 -12.76
C PRO A 6 4.53 -10.69 -11.34
N GLY A 7 5.61 -9.94 -11.10
CA GLY A 7 6.13 -9.67 -9.76
C GLY A 7 5.18 -8.82 -8.90
N LEU A 8 4.51 -7.82 -9.49
CA LEU A 8 3.50 -7.02 -8.80
C LEU A 8 2.26 -7.85 -8.47
N GLN A 9 1.79 -8.68 -9.41
CA GLN A 9 0.59 -9.49 -9.21
C GLN A 9 0.71 -10.45 -8.01
N ARG A 10 1.90 -11.00 -7.77
CA ARG A 10 2.15 -11.89 -6.61
C ARG A 10 2.08 -11.16 -5.26
N VAL A 11 2.39 -9.87 -5.25
CA VAL A 11 2.35 -9.04 -4.03
C VAL A 11 0.95 -8.46 -3.83
N MET A 12 0.30 -8.01 -4.90
CA MET A 12 -1.01 -7.34 -4.83
C MET A 12 -2.18 -8.32 -4.70
N GLY A 13 -2.01 -9.58 -5.12
CA GLY A 13 -3.02 -10.65 -4.95
C GLY A 13 -2.90 -11.44 -3.63
N ALA A 14 -1.87 -11.20 -2.83
CA ALA A 14 -1.65 -11.94 -1.58
C ALA A 14 -2.20 -11.18 -0.38
N ASP A 15 -2.97 -11.86 0.48
CA ASP A 15 -3.28 -11.35 1.80
C ASP A 15 -2.00 -11.31 2.65
N ALA A 16 -1.44 -10.13 2.83
CA ALA A 16 -0.25 -9.94 3.64
C ALA A 16 -0.63 -9.62 5.09
N LYS A 17 -0.31 -10.53 6.01
CA LYS A 17 -0.26 -10.21 7.43
C LYS A 17 1.08 -9.58 7.76
N ILE A 18 1.02 -8.31 8.17
CA ILE A 18 2.16 -7.51 8.61
C ILE A 18 1.93 -7.05 10.04
N SER A 19 3.02 -7.00 10.81
CA SER A 19 3.03 -6.41 12.14
C SER A 19 3.66 -5.03 12.02
N ILE A 20 2.91 -4.02 12.42
CA ILE A 20 3.38 -2.65 12.58
C ILE A 20 3.63 -2.37 14.07
N PRO A 21 4.50 -1.41 14.41
CA PRO A 21 4.63 -0.96 15.80
C PRO A 21 3.29 -0.44 16.36
N ASP A 22 3.13 -0.38 17.69
CA ASP A 22 1.88 -0.01 18.38
C ASP A 22 1.31 1.37 17.99
N SER A 23 2.17 2.31 17.56
CA SER A 23 1.78 3.63 17.01
C SER A 23 2.05 3.74 15.51
N GLY A 24 2.10 2.61 14.82
CA GLY A 24 2.36 2.57 13.38
C GLY A 24 1.18 3.10 12.57
N ASP A 25 1.51 3.86 11.53
CA ASP A 25 0.53 4.37 10.58
C ASP A 25 0.46 3.51 9.30
N VAL A 26 -0.35 3.94 8.33
CA VAL A 26 -0.51 3.20 7.07
C VAL A 26 0.79 3.15 6.27
N LEU A 27 1.66 4.16 6.41
CA LEU A 27 2.91 4.24 5.68
C LEU A 27 3.93 3.27 6.28
N ASP A 28 3.97 3.13 7.61
CA ASP A 28 4.70 2.06 8.29
C ASP A 28 4.24 0.68 7.84
N ALA A 29 2.93 0.50 7.69
CA ALA A 29 2.36 -0.75 7.19
C ALA A 29 2.86 -1.08 5.77
N ILE A 30 2.83 -0.09 4.87
CA ILE A 30 3.32 -0.22 3.50
C ILE A 30 4.83 -0.46 3.47
N ALA A 31 5.60 0.23 4.32
CA ALA A 31 7.05 0.06 4.44
C ALA A 31 7.42 -1.35 4.94
N ALA A 32 6.73 -1.88 5.95
CA ALA A 32 6.94 -3.24 6.43
C ALA A 32 6.61 -4.30 5.37
N LEU A 33 5.57 -4.04 4.56
CA LEU A 33 5.23 -4.83 3.37
C LEU A 33 6.36 -4.77 2.33
N ASP A 34 6.92 -3.59 2.10
CA ASP A 34 8.03 -3.37 1.17
C ASP A 34 9.28 -4.16 1.56
N GLU A 35 9.64 -4.13 2.84
CA GLU A 35 10.77 -4.88 3.36
C GLU A 35 10.57 -6.40 3.27
N LYS A 36 9.35 -6.86 3.53
CA LYS A 36 9.02 -8.28 3.56
C LYS A 36 8.88 -8.90 2.17
N TYR A 37 8.28 -8.19 1.22
CA TYR A 37 7.90 -8.75 -0.09
C TYR A 37 8.59 -8.07 -1.28
N PHE A 38 8.88 -6.76 -1.21
CA PHE A 38 9.33 -6.01 -2.38
C PHE A 38 10.85 -5.96 -2.52
N LYS A 39 11.59 -5.68 -1.43
CA LYS A 39 13.07 -5.70 -1.40
C LYS A 39 13.66 -7.02 -1.89
N LYS A 40 12.92 -8.12 -1.80
CA LYS A 40 13.38 -9.46 -2.19
C LYS A 40 13.06 -9.86 -3.62
N THR A 41 12.19 -9.16 -4.36
CA THR A 41 11.52 -9.84 -5.49
C THR A 41 11.38 -9.05 -6.79
N VAL A 42 11.36 -7.71 -6.86
CA VAL A 42 11.02 -7.07 -8.15
C VAL A 42 11.68 -5.70 -8.39
N LYS A 43 12.39 -5.57 -9.52
CA LYS A 43 12.62 -4.27 -10.17
C LYS A 43 11.46 -4.03 -11.14
N ALA A 44 10.32 -3.60 -10.62
CA ALA A 44 9.16 -3.35 -11.47
C ALA A 44 9.30 -2.00 -12.20
N LYS A 45 8.58 -1.81 -13.30
CA LYS A 45 8.50 -0.56 -14.06
C LYS A 45 7.04 -0.21 -14.34
N ARG A 46 6.68 1.04 -14.07
CA ARG A 46 5.42 1.67 -14.50
C ARG A 46 5.76 2.73 -15.53
N GLY A 47 5.59 2.40 -16.82
CA GLY A 47 6.06 3.25 -17.91
C GLY A 47 7.59 3.41 -17.87
N ASN A 48 8.09 4.65 -17.84
CA ASN A 48 9.51 4.96 -17.68
C ASN A 48 9.99 4.96 -16.22
N THR A 49 9.08 4.85 -15.25
CA THR A 49 9.44 4.91 -13.83
C THR A 49 9.80 3.53 -13.31
N ILE A 50 10.99 3.39 -12.74
CA ILE A 50 11.38 2.18 -12.03
C ILE A 50 10.69 2.19 -10.66
N ILE A 51 9.78 1.25 -10.47
CA ILE A 51 9.14 0.99 -9.18
C ILE A 51 10.13 0.21 -8.33
N GLN A 52 10.69 0.89 -7.33
CA GLN A 52 11.63 0.29 -6.38
C GLN A 52 10.98 -0.19 -5.09
N SER A 53 9.72 0.20 -4.86
CA SER A 53 8.95 -0.12 -3.65
C SER A 53 7.43 -0.09 -3.90
N ILE A 54 6.65 -0.83 -3.11
CA ILE A 54 5.19 -0.71 -2.99
C ILE A 54 4.82 0.72 -2.59
N MET A 55 5.63 1.34 -1.73
CA MET A 55 5.50 2.75 -1.37
C MET A 55 5.47 3.66 -2.60
N HIS A 56 6.28 3.39 -3.63
CA HIS A 56 6.31 4.17 -4.88
C HIS A 56 5.06 3.97 -5.75
N LEU A 57 4.33 2.86 -5.56
CA LEU A 57 3.04 2.63 -6.22
C LEU A 57 1.89 3.27 -5.44
N ALA A 58 2.03 3.28 -4.11
CA ALA A 58 0.95 3.67 -3.24
C ALA A 58 0.94 5.17 -2.97
N TRP A 59 2.12 5.73 -2.67
CA TRP A 59 2.27 7.04 -2.05
C TRP A 59 3.08 7.99 -2.92
N ASN A 60 2.53 9.19 -3.14
CA ASN A 60 3.23 10.29 -3.76
C ASN A 60 3.79 11.22 -2.68
N ALA A 61 5.10 11.10 -2.42
CA ALA A 61 5.78 11.95 -1.44
C ALA A 61 5.78 13.45 -1.79
N ALA A 62 5.68 13.82 -3.08
CA ALA A 62 5.65 15.23 -3.49
C ALA A 62 4.33 15.91 -3.13
N CYS A 63 3.22 15.17 -3.16
CA CYS A 63 1.89 15.66 -2.81
C CYS A 63 1.45 15.24 -1.40
N ASN A 64 2.27 14.46 -0.71
CA ASN A 64 1.95 13.88 0.59
C ASN A 64 0.57 13.19 0.60
N ALA A 65 0.30 12.42 -0.46
CA ALA A 65 -1.00 11.79 -0.71
C ALA A 65 -0.85 10.48 -1.48
N PHE A 66 -1.85 9.61 -1.38
CA PHE A 66 -1.91 8.41 -2.21
C PHE A 66 -2.12 8.74 -3.69
N HIS A 67 -1.61 7.89 -4.58
CA HIS A 67 -1.91 8.00 -6.00
C HIS A 67 -3.42 7.84 -6.25
N ASP A 68 -3.98 8.69 -7.13
CA ASP A 68 -5.43 8.73 -7.38
C ASP A 68 -5.97 7.38 -7.89
N ASP A 69 -5.17 6.73 -8.71
CA ASP A 69 -5.39 5.42 -9.34
C ASP A 69 -5.33 4.23 -8.36
N LEU A 70 -5.00 4.49 -7.09
CA LEU A 70 -4.94 3.50 -6.03
C LEU A 70 -6.13 3.66 -5.09
N GLY A 71 -6.96 2.62 -5.00
CA GLY A 71 -7.99 2.52 -3.98
C GLY A 71 -7.37 2.14 -2.64
N VAL A 72 -7.49 3.00 -1.64
CA VAL A 72 -6.97 2.74 -0.28
C VAL A 72 -8.13 2.68 0.69
N GLN A 73 -8.26 1.54 1.34
CA GLN A 73 -9.36 1.25 2.23
C GLN A 73 -8.81 0.63 3.51
N ALA A 74 -9.17 1.17 4.67
CA ALA A 74 -8.89 0.51 5.94
C ALA A 74 -10.14 0.40 6.79
N ARG A 75 -10.25 -0.74 7.47
CA ARG A 75 -11.26 -0.99 8.48
C ARG A 75 -10.60 -1.38 9.78
N SER A 76 -11.06 -0.79 10.88
CA SER A 76 -10.72 -1.24 12.22
C SER A 76 -11.22 -2.67 12.46
N ASN A 77 -10.73 -3.31 13.52
CA ASN A 77 -11.21 -4.62 13.96
C ASN A 77 -12.73 -4.64 14.24
N ASN A 78 -13.31 -3.49 14.61
CA ASN A 78 -14.75 -3.33 14.83
C ASN A 78 -15.55 -3.11 13.52
N GLY A 79 -14.89 -3.14 12.37
CA GLY A 79 -15.52 -2.91 11.06
C GLY A 79 -15.70 -1.44 10.66
N THR A 80 -15.36 -0.50 11.54
CA THR A 80 -15.42 0.95 11.25
C THR A 80 -14.40 1.34 10.20
N TRP A 81 -14.82 2.14 9.22
CA TRP A 81 -13.94 2.74 8.23
C TRP A 81 -12.94 3.70 8.88
N LEU A 82 -11.67 3.58 8.49
CA LEU A 82 -10.61 4.48 8.92
C LEU A 82 -10.28 5.44 7.77
N PRO A 83 -10.26 6.76 8.01
CA PRO A 83 -10.01 7.77 6.98
C PRO A 83 -8.51 7.88 6.62
N ILE A 84 -7.85 6.74 6.37
CA ILE A 84 -6.41 6.70 6.11
C ILE A 84 -6.01 7.38 4.80
N ARG A 85 -6.94 7.53 3.84
CA ARG A 85 -6.69 8.27 2.59
C ARG A 85 -6.57 9.77 2.83
N GLU A 86 -7.36 10.29 3.76
CA GLU A 86 -7.37 11.71 4.14
C GLU A 86 -6.29 11.99 5.21
N ASN A 87 -6.09 11.05 6.13
CA ASN A 87 -5.12 11.12 7.23
C ASN A 87 -4.20 9.89 7.21
N PRO A 88 -3.16 9.87 6.37
CA PRO A 88 -2.24 8.75 6.24
C PRO A 88 -1.36 8.54 7.48
N PHE A 89 -1.11 9.59 8.25
CA PHE A 89 -0.37 9.51 9.52
C PHE A 89 -1.26 9.12 10.71
N MET A 90 -2.51 8.73 10.45
CA MET A 90 -3.39 8.24 11.50
C MET A 90 -2.88 6.90 12.01
N GLU A 91 -2.79 6.77 13.34
CA GLU A 91 -2.47 5.51 13.99
C GLU A 91 -3.52 4.45 13.63
N ILE A 92 -3.05 3.33 13.07
CA ILE A 92 -3.93 2.23 12.70
C ILE A 92 -4.12 1.33 13.92
N PRO A 93 -5.34 1.21 14.47
CA PRO A 93 -5.58 0.38 15.64
C PRO A 93 -5.26 -1.09 15.35
N THR A 94 -4.78 -1.81 16.35
CA THR A 94 -4.41 -3.22 16.22
C THR A 94 -5.56 -4.07 15.69
N GLY A 95 -5.25 -4.99 14.77
CA GLY A 95 -6.26 -5.85 14.13
C GLY A 95 -7.05 -5.18 13.01
N SER A 96 -6.68 -3.96 12.61
CA SER A 96 -7.24 -3.32 11.42
C SER A 96 -6.82 -4.05 10.14
N ARG A 97 -7.70 -4.02 9.14
CA ARG A 97 -7.46 -4.56 7.81
C ARG A 97 -7.30 -3.41 6.82
N VAL A 98 -6.11 -3.27 6.25
CA VAL A 98 -5.82 -2.34 5.16
C VAL A 98 -5.88 -3.11 3.84
N THR A 99 -6.58 -2.55 2.86
CA THR A 99 -6.74 -3.10 1.51
C THR A 99 -6.29 -2.03 0.52
N LEU A 100 -5.30 -2.38 -0.30
CA LEU A 100 -4.81 -1.58 -1.40
C LEU A 100 -5.32 -2.21 -2.70
N ILE A 101 -6.03 -1.43 -3.50
CA ILE A 101 -6.62 -1.86 -4.76
C ILE A 101 -5.91 -1.09 -5.88
N PRO A 102 -5.01 -1.73 -6.66
CA PRO A 102 -4.47 -1.12 -7.87
C PRO A 102 -5.59 -0.96 -8.90
N ASP A 103 -5.49 0.06 -9.76
CA ASP A 103 -6.41 0.25 -10.90
C ASP A 103 -7.84 0.57 -10.43
N ALA A 104 -7.98 1.33 -9.34
CA ALA A 104 -9.28 1.85 -8.92
C ALA A 104 -9.73 3.05 -9.79
N GLY A 105 -8.83 3.56 -10.65
CA GLY A 105 -9.12 4.56 -11.66
C GLY A 105 -9.69 3.90 -12.91
N CYS A 106 -10.92 4.28 -13.27
CA CYS A 106 -11.56 3.90 -14.52
C CYS A 106 -10.93 4.62 -15.74
#